data_AF-A0A7Y6B3Q8-F1
#
_entry.id   AF-A0A7Y6B3Q8-F1
#
_cell.length_a   1.000
_cell.length_b   1.000
_cell.length_c   1.000
_cell.angle_alpha   90.00
_cell.angle_beta   90.00
_cell.angle_gamma   90.00
#
_symmetry.space_group_name_H-M   'P 1'
#
loop_
_entity.id
_entity.type
_entity.pdbx_description
1 polymer ?
#
loop_
_entity_poly.entity_id
_entity_poly.type
_entity_poly.pdbx_seq_one_letter_code
_entity_poly.pdbx_strand_id
1 'polypeptide(L)'
;MPQIAQISATYASQIFWLLITFGLLYFVVGRGMVPKIQATVDAREGRIAGDLAAAEAARAEADRVEAAWRAEMDAARVAAIAETNAAKARATQAFEAQVKAADADLSERLGHHDLAIANAKVAAMANLQSVAAEAARDLVAKLSGVHVGEDAAAEAVRKVSAHG
;
A
#
# COMPACT_ATOMS: atom_id res chain seq x y z
N MET A 1 -49.00 77.31 -70.63
CA MET A 1 -47.53 77.47 -70.73
C MET A 1 -46.91 76.09 -70.97
N PRO A 2 -46.43 75.82 -72.20
CA PRO A 2 -46.04 74.46 -72.64
C PRO A 2 -44.82 73.85 -71.91
N GLN A 3 -44.01 74.65 -71.20
CA GLN A 3 -42.80 74.18 -70.51
C GLN A 3 -43.09 73.36 -69.24
N ILE A 4 -44.16 73.64 -68.49
CA ILE A 4 -44.48 72.90 -67.24
C ILE A 4 -44.94 71.46 -67.55
N ALA A 5 -45.65 71.27 -68.67
CA ALA A 5 -46.08 69.95 -69.11
C ALA A 5 -44.91 69.08 -69.64
N GLN A 6 -43.86 69.69 -70.20
CA GLN A 6 -42.64 68.98 -70.62
C GLN A 6 -41.80 68.49 -69.43
N ILE A 7 -41.75 69.28 -68.37
CA ILE A 7 -41.06 68.94 -67.13
C ILE A 7 -41.74 67.70 -66.50
N SER A 8 -43.06 67.73 -66.29
CA SER A 8 -43.76 66.60 -65.67
C SER A 8 -43.60 65.28 -66.44
N ALA A 9 -43.65 65.30 -67.77
CA ALA A 9 -43.45 64.11 -68.59
C ALA A 9 -42.02 63.53 -68.49
N THR A 10 -41.00 64.39 -68.40
CA THR A 10 -39.59 63.97 -68.28
C THR A 10 -39.32 63.37 -66.90
N TYR A 11 -39.79 64.05 -65.83
CA TYR A 11 -39.69 63.55 -64.46
C TYR A 11 -40.50 62.26 -64.26
N ALA A 12 -41.67 62.13 -64.87
CA ALA A 12 -42.45 60.89 -64.83
C ALA A 12 -41.69 59.71 -65.46
N SER A 13 -41.03 59.91 -66.60
CA SER A 13 -40.20 58.88 -67.24
C SER A 13 -38.97 58.50 -66.40
N GLN A 14 -38.28 59.48 -65.81
CA GLN A 14 -37.16 59.23 -64.91
C GLN A 14 -37.59 58.45 -63.67
N ILE A 15 -38.70 58.83 -63.04
CA ILE A 15 -39.25 58.13 -61.87
C ILE A 15 -39.69 56.71 -62.25
N PHE A 16 -40.31 56.53 -63.42
CA PHE A 16 -40.73 55.22 -63.92
C PHE A 16 -39.54 54.26 -64.07
N TRP A 17 -38.48 54.67 -64.77
CA TRP A 17 -37.29 53.84 -64.94
C TRP A 17 -36.51 53.64 -63.64
N LEU A 18 -36.49 54.65 -62.77
CA LEU A 18 -35.90 54.53 -61.43
C LEU A 18 -36.63 53.46 -60.61
N LEU A 19 -37.97 53.47 -60.57
CA LEU A 19 -38.74 52.45 -59.86
C LEU A 19 -38.53 51.04 -60.44
N ILE A 20 -38.45 50.90 -61.76
CA ILE A 20 -38.18 49.61 -62.40
C ILE A 20 -36.79 49.08 -62.03
N THR A 21 -35.75 49.90 -62.22
CA THR A 21 -34.37 49.48 -61.96
C THR A 21 -34.11 49.26 -60.47
N PHE A 22 -34.65 50.12 -59.61
CA PHE A 22 -34.61 49.95 -58.16
C PHE A 22 -35.37 48.70 -57.71
N GLY A 23 -36.57 48.47 -58.23
CA GLY A 23 -37.36 47.27 -57.93
C GLY A 23 -36.63 45.99 -58.35
N LEU A 24 -36.04 45.97 -59.55
CA LEU A 24 -35.23 44.85 -60.01
C LEU A 24 -34.03 44.60 -59.09
N LEU A 25 -33.27 45.65 -58.76
CA LEU A 25 -32.11 45.55 -57.85
C LEU A 25 -32.53 45.06 -56.45
N TYR A 26 -33.63 45.60 -55.92
CA TYR A 26 -34.19 45.20 -54.62
C TYR A 26 -34.52 43.71 -54.59
N PHE A 27 -35.17 43.18 -55.64
CA PHE A 27 -35.47 41.76 -55.75
C PHE A 27 -34.20 40.90 -55.89
N VAL A 28 -33.22 41.33 -56.68
CA VAL A 28 -31.94 40.61 -56.85
C VAL A 28 -31.18 40.54 -55.52
N VAL A 29 -31.10 41.64 -54.78
CA VAL A 29 -30.42 41.68 -53.48
C VAL A 29 -31.21 40.91 -52.43
N GLY A 30 -32.51 41.18 -52.29
CA GLY A 30 -33.36 40.58 -51.27
C GLY A 30 -33.58 39.08 -51.45
N ARG A 31 -33.81 38.62 -52.69
CA ARG A 31 -34.06 37.20 -52.99
C ARG A 31 -32.77 36.42 -53.29
N GLY A 32 -31.70 37.09 -53.69
CA GLY A 32 -30.44 36.46 -54.12
C GLY A 32 -29.30 36.59 -53.11
N MET A 33 -28.97 37.81 -52.70
CA MET A 33 -27.74 38.08 -51.93
C MET A 33 -27.95 37.94 -50.42
N VAL A 34 -29.04 38.48 -49.88
CA VAL A 34 -29.40 38.38 -48.46
C VAL A 34 -29.47 36.93 -47.97
N PRO A 35 -30.18 35.98 -48.63
CA PRO A 35 -30.24 34.60 -48.13
C PRO A 35 -28.88 33.89 -48.13
N LYS A 36 -27.97 34.24 -49.05
CA LYS A 36 -26.61 33.68 -49.06
C LYS A 36 -25.77 34.16 -47.87
N ILE A 37 -25.91 35.43 -47.51
CA ILE A 37 -25.23 36.00 -46.35
C ILE A 37 -25.79 35.37 -45.07
N GLN A 38 -27.12 35.29 -44.94
CA GLN A 38 -27.77 34.67 -43.79
C GLN A 38 -27.33 33.22 -43.61
N ALA A 39 -27.36 32.41 -44.68
CA ALA A 39 -26.91 31.03 -44.62
C ALA A 39 -25.43 30.89 -44.17
N THR A 40 -24.58 31.85 -44.51
CA THR A 40 -23.17 31.84 -44.08
C THR A 40 -23.04 32.19 -42.60
N VAL A 41 -23.84 33.15 -42.12
CA VAL A 41 -23.89 33.52 -40.70
C VAL A 41 -24.41 32.34 -39.88
N ASP A 42 -25.55 31.77 -40.27
CA ASP A 42 -26.16 30.61 -39.59
C ASP A 42 -25.19 29.41 -39.55
N ALA A 43 -24.47 29.14 -40.65
CA ALA A 43 -23.47 28.07 -40.70
C ALA A 43 -22.24 28.34 -39.83
N ARG A 44 -21.91 29.60 -39.53
CA ARG A 44 -20.85 29.95 -38.57
C ARG A 44 -21.36 29.82 -37.15
N GLU A 45 -22.54 30.35 -36.86
CA GLU A 45 -23.18 30.24 -35.54
C GLU A 45 -23.38 28.78 -35.15
N GLY A 46 -23.90 27.95 -36.06
CA GLY A 46 -24.07 26.52 -35.83
C GLY A 46 -22.75 25.79 -35.57
N ARG A 47 -21.67 26.16 -36.27
CA ARG A 47 -20.33 25.61 -36.00
C ARG A 47 -19.80 26.03 -34.65
N ILE A 48 -19.86 27.32 -34.32
CA ILE A 48 -19.40 27.84 -33.03
C ILE A 48 -20.19 27.19 -31.88
N ALA A 49 -21.51 27.09 -32.00
CA ALA A 49 -22.34 26.44 -31.00
C ALA A 49 -22.01 24.94 -30.85
N GLY A 50 -21.78 24.25 -31.98
CA GLY A 50 -21.37 22.84 -31.98
C GLY A 50 -20.00 22.63 -31.32
N ASP A 51 -19.01 23.46 -31.67
CA ASP A 51 -17.66 23.40 -31.11
C ASP A 51 -17.67 23.70 -29.61
N LEU A 52 -18.46 24.69 -29.17
CA LEU A 52 -18.62 25.03 -27.76
C LEU A 52 -19.29 23.89 -26.98
N ALA A 53 -20.37 23.32 -27.51
CA ALA A 53 -21.05 22.19 -26.87
C ALA A 53 -20.13 20.96 -26.79
N ALA A 54 -19.35 20.69 -27.82
CA ALA A 54 -18.36 19.60 -27.81
C ALA A 54 -17.25 19.85 -26.78
N ALA A 55 -16.76 21.09 -26.67
CA ALA A 55 -15.76 21.46 -25.67
C ALA A 55 -16.29 21.34 -24.24
N GLU A 56 -17.53 21.78 -23.99
CA GLU A 56 -18.19 21.64 -22.69
C GLU A 56 -18.40 20.16 -22.33
N ALA A 57 -18.87 19.34 -23.27
CA ALA A 57 -19.03 17.90 -23.05
C ALA A 57 -17.68 17.21 -22.77
N ALA A 58 -16.63 17.54 -23.52
CA ALA A 58 -15.29 17.00 -23.30
C ALA A 58 -14.74 17.41 -21.93
N ARG A 59 -14.98 18.66 -21.50
CA ARG A 59 -14.58 19.14 -20.18
C ARG A 59 -15.35 18.43 -19.06
N ALA A 60 -16.67 18.29 -19.18
CA ALA A 60 -17.47 17.59 -18.20
C ALA A 60 -17.06 16.13 -18.04
N GLU A 61 -16.73 15.46 -19.15
CA GLU A 61 -16.21 14.10 -19.11
C GLU A 61 -14.81 14.02 -18.47
N ALA A 62 -13.92 14.96 -18.78
CA ALA A 62 -12.61 15.04 -18.14
C ALA A 62 -12.73 15.24 -16.62
N ASP A 63 -13.59 16.17 -16.17
CA ASP A 63 -13.84 16.42 -14.75
C ASP A 63 -14.40 15.17 -14.06
N ARG A 64 -15.30 14.44 -14.72
CA ARG A 64 -15.87 13.18 -14.21
C ARG A 64 -14.81 12.09 -14.07
N VAL A 65 -13.97 11.90 -15.09
CA VAL A 65 -12.89 10.91 -15.08
C VAL A 65 -11.85 11.28 -14.03
N GLU A 66 -11.49 12.55 -13.91
CA GLU A 66 -10.56 13.03 -12.89
C GLU A 66 -11.10 12.79 -11.48
N ALA A 67 -12.37 13.11 -11.23
CA ALA A 67 -13.01 12.87 -9.93
C ALA A 67 -13.04 11.38 -9.58
N ALA A 68 -13.39 10.51 -10.53
CA ALA A 68 -13.39 9.06 -10.34
C ALA A 68 -11.98 8.52 -10.06
N TRP A 69 -10.99 8.96 -10.84
CA TRP A 69 -9.60 8.55 -10.65
C TRP A 69 -9.04 9.00 -9.30
N ARG A 70 -9.32 10.23 -8.87
CA ARG A 70 -8.93 10.73 -7.53
C ARG A 70 -9.56 9.88 -6.43
N ALA A 71 -10.85 9.58 -6.53
CA ALA A 71 -11.54 8.74 -5.54
C ALA A 71 -10.97 7.32 -5.48
N GLU A 72 -10.67 6.72 -6.63
CA GLU A 72 -10.05 5.38 -6.70
C GLU A 72 -8.63 5.38 -6.12
N MET A 73 -7.82 6.41 -6.42
CA MET A 73 -6.47 6.55 -5.86
C MET A 73 -6.48 6.73 -4.34
N ASP A 74 -7.40 7.53 -3.81
CA ASP A 74 -7.54 7.70 -2.37
C ASP A 74 -8.01 6.40 -1.69
N ALA A 75 -8.99 5.70 -2.28
CA ALA A 75 -9.43 4.40 -1.79
C ALA A 75 -8.30 3.36 -1.81
N ALA A 76 -7.53 3.30 -2.90
CA ALA A 76 -6.38 2.40 -3.03
C ALA A 76 -5.29 2.72 -2.00
N ARG A 77 -5.01 4.01 -1.75
CA ARG A 77 -4.05 4.42 -0.72
C ARG A 77 -4.50 4.01 0.68
N VAL A 78 -5.77 4.22 1.01
CA VAL A 78 -6.33 3.79 2.31
C VAL A 78 -6.26 2.26 2.45
N ALA A 79 -6.64 1.51 1.43
CA ALA A 79 -6.57 0.05 1.42
C ALA A 79 -5.12 -0.45 1.59
N ALA A 80 -4.16 0.16 0.90
CA ALA A 80 -2.75 -0.21 1.02
C ALA A 80 -2.19 0.03 2.43
N ILE A 81 -2.54 1.16 3.06
CA ILE A 81 -2.15 1.46 4.45
C ILE A 81 -2.79 0.45 5.40
N ALA A 82 -4.08 0.15 5.22
CA ALA A 82 -4.81 -0.82 6.04
C ALA A 82 -4.19 -2.22 5.94
N GLU A 83 -3.89 -2.70 4.72
CA GLU A 83 -3.25 -4.00 4.50
C GLU A 83 -1.84 -4.04 5.08
N THR A 84 -1.05 -2.97 4.93
CA THR A 84 0.29 -2.89 5.52
C THR A 84 0.24 -2.97 7.05
N ASN A 85 -0.71 -2.27 7.68
CA ASN A 85 -0.91 -2.33 9.12
C ASN A 85 -1.38 -3.71 9.57
N ALA A 86 -2.31 -4.34 8.83
CA ALA A 86 -2.79 -5.69 9.11
C ALA A 86 -1.67 -6.74 8.96
N ALA A 87 -0.83 -6.61 7.94
CA ALA A 87 0.33 -7.48 7.72
C ALA A 87 1.36 -7.31 8.84
N LYS A 88 1.65 -6.07 9.25
CA LYS A 88 2.53 -5.79 10.39
C LYS A 88 1.99 -6.40 11.68
N ALA A 89 0.70 -6.23 11.97
CA ALA A 89 0.06 -6.82 13.14
C ALA A 89 0.14 -8.36 13.14
N ARG A 90 -0.14 -9.00 12.00
CA ARG A 90 0.01 -10.46 11.82
C ARG A 90 1.46 -10.92 12.04
N ALA A 91 2.42 -10.19 11.48
CA ALA A 91 3.84 -10.50 11.64
C ALA A 91 4.29 -10.39 13.11
N THR A 92 3.87 -9.33 13.81
CA THR A 92 4.16 -9.16 15.24
C THR A 92 3.57 -10.30 16.07
N GLN A 93 2.31 -10.67 15.84
CA GLN A 93 1.67 -11.79 16.56
C GLN A 93 2.37 -13.13 16.29
N ALA A 94 2.73 -13.40 15.04
CA ALA A 94 3.46 -14.62 14.67
C ALA A 94 4.85 -14.65 15.33
N PHE A 95 5.54 -13.52 15.35
CA PHE A 95 6.84 -13.39 15.99
C PHE A 95 6.75 -13.60 17.51
N GLU A 96 5.80 -12.96 18.18
CA GLU A 96 5.57 -13.14 19.62
C GLU A 96 5.24 -14.60 19.97
N ALA A 97 4.41 -15.27 19.15
CA ALA A 97 4.11 -16.68 19.33
C ALA A 97 5.36 -17.57 19.16
N GLN A 98 6.19 -17.29 18.16
CA GLN A 98 7.41 -18.04 17.91
C GLN A 98 8.45 -17.84 19.01
N VAL A 99 8.64 -16.61 19.48
CA VAL A 99 9.53 -16.29 20.62
C VAL A 99 9.05 -17.02 21.87
N LYS A 100 7.76 -16.94 22.18
CA LYS A 100 7.21 -17.64 23.35
C LYS A 100 7.39 -19.16 23.28
N ALA A 101 7.22 -19.75 22.10
CA ALA A 101 7.45 -21.18 21.90
C ALA A 101 8.94 -21.54 22.05
N ALA A 102 9.85 -20.72 21.52
CA ALA A 102 11.29 -20.92 21.66
C ALA A 102 11.75 -20.78 23.12
N ASP A 103 11.23 -19.79 23.85
CA ASP A 103 11.52 -19.59 25.28
C ASP A 103 11.05 -20.78 26.12
N ALA A 104 9.88 -21.35 25.79
CA ALA A 104 9.37 -22.55 26.45
C ALA A 104 10.27 -23.78 26.21
N ASP A 105 10.65 -24.05 24.96
CA ASP A 105 11.58 -25.15 24.61
C ASP A 105 12.95 -24.95 25.27
N LEU A 106 13.47 -23.72 25.29
CA LEU A 106 14.73 -23.41 25.94
C LEU A 106 14.67 -23.64 27.46
N SER A 107 13.59 -23.20 28.12
CA SER A 107 13.40 -23.42 29.55
C SER A 107 13.31 -24.91 29.90
N GLU A 108 12.64 -25.71 29.06
CA GLU A 108 12.57 -27.17 29.25
C GLU A 108 13.95 -27.81 29.12
N ARG A 109 14.71 -27.46 28.08
CA ARG A 109 16.09 -27.94 27.88
C ARG A 109 17.00 -27.57 29.04
N LEU A 110 16.93 -26.32 29.51
CA LEU A 110 17.70 -25.86 30.67
C LEU A 110 17.37 -26.70 31.90
N GLY A 111 16.09 -26.94 32.18
CA GLY A 111 15.66 -27.81 33.28
C GLY A 111 16.20 -29.24 33.16
N HIS A 112 16.18 -29.83 31.96
CA HIS A 112 16.77 -31.15 31.72
C HIS A 112 18.29 -31.17 31.95
N HIS A 113 19.00 -30.15 31.48
CA HIS A 113 20.44 -30.05 31.66
C HIS A 113 20.82 -29.80 33.13
N ASP A 114 20.07 -28.99 33.87
CA ASP A 114 20.28 -28.76 35.29
C ASP A 114 20.13 -30.07 36.09
N LEU A 115 19.11 -30.86 35.79
CA LEU A 115 18.93 -32.20 36.38
C LEU A 115 20.08 -33.16 36.00
N ALA A 116 20.50 -33.15 34.74
CA ALA A 116 21.62 -33.97 34.29
C ALA A 116 22.93 -33.61 34.99
N ILE A 117 23.21 -32.30 35.15
CA ILE A 117 24.38 -31.79 35.89
C ILE A 117 24.30 -32.19 37.36
N ALA A 118 23.13 -32.04 38.00
CA ALA A 118 22.94 -32.46 39.40
C ALA A 118 23.22 -33.96 39.59
N ASN A 119 22.67 -34.79 38.70
CA ASN A 119 22.90 -36.24 38.73
C ASN A 119 24.37 -36.60 38.47
N ALA A 120 25.02 -35.96 37.49
CA ALA A 120 26.44 -36.16 37.21
C ALA A 120 27.32 -35.76 38.41
N LYS A 121 26.97 -34.68 39.11
CA LYS A 121 27.66 -34.25 40.34
C LYS A 121 27.52 -35.28 41.45
N VAL A 122 26.32 -35.82 41.68
CA VAL A 122 26.08 -36.88 42.68
C VAL A 122 26.90 -38.13 42.33
N ALA A 123 26.86 -38.57 41.07
CA ALA A 123 27.64 -39.73 40.61
C ALA A 123 29.16 -39.51 40.75
N ALA A 124 29.66 -38.33 40.39
CA ALA A 124 31.07 -37.98 40.54
C ALA A 124 31.52 -37.98 42.00
N MET A 125 30.71 -37.46 42.93
CA MET A 125 30.99 -37.49 44.37
C MET A 125 30.99 -38.92 44.93
N ALA A 126 30.05 -39.77 44.49
CA ALA A 126 30.03 -41.18 44.88
C ALA A 126 31.28 -41.93 44.38
N ASN A 127 31.67 -41.72 43.12
CA ASN A 127 32.89 -42.29 42.56
C ASN A 127 34.15 -41.80 43.30
N LEU A 128 34.22 -40.52 43.66
CA LEU A 128 35.34 -39.97 44.42
C LEU A 128 35.45 -40.63 45.81
N GLN A 129 34.33 -40.87 46.49
CA GLN A 129 34.30 -41.58 47.78
C GLN A 129 34.80 -43.02 47.63
N SER A 130 34.40 -43.72 46.57
CA SER A 130 34.87 -45.08 46.28
C SER A 130 36.38 -45.13 46.01
N VAL A 131 36.89 -44.26 45.13
CA VAL A 131 38.33 -44.17 44.82
C VAL A 131 39.14 -43.77 46.06
N ALA A 132 38.63 -42.85 46.88
CA ALA A 132 39.29 -42.47 48.13
C ALA A 132 39.34 -43.62 49.14
N ALA A 133 38.28 -44.44 49.23
CA ALA A 133 38.26 -45.63 50.08
C ALA A 133 39.25 -46.71 49.59
N GLU A 134 39.33 -46.96 48.28
CA GLU A 134 40.33 -47.85 47.69
C GLU A 134 41.76 -47.35 47.97
N ALA A 135 42.04 -46.07 47.70
CA ALA A 135 43.34 -45.48 47.95
C ALA A 135 43.74 -45.54 49.43
N ALA A 136 42.79 -45.30 50.35
CA ALA A 136 43.03 -45.42 51.79
C ALA A 136 43.32 -46.87 52.21
N ARG A 137 42.63 -47.86 51.65
CA ARG A 137 42.90 -49.29 51.89
C ARG A 137 44.29 -49.67 51.43
N ASP A 138 44.67 -49.25 50.23
CA ASP A 138 46.00 -49.51 49.65
C ASP A 138 47.12 -48.89 50.49
N LEU A 139 46.92 -47.66 50.97
CA LEU A 139 47.85 -46.98 51.86
C LEU A 139 48.01 -47.72 53.20
N VAL A 140 46.90 -48.13 53.84
CA VAL A 140 46.93 -48.87 55.11
C VAL A 140 47.57 -50.24 54.94
N ALA A 141 47.27 -50.94 53.85
CA ALA A 141 47.87 -52.24 53.53
C ALA A 141 49.39 -52.12 53.33
N LYS A 142 49.86 -51.09 52.60
CA LYS A 142 51.29 -50.84 52.39
C LYS A 142 52.05 -50.41 53.65
N LEU A 143 51.39 -49.66 54.56
CA LEU A 143 52.04 -49.10 55.74
C LEU A 143 52.01 -50.04 56.96
N SER A 144 50.90 -50.75 57.19
CA SER A 144 50.69 -51.58 58.38
C SER A 144 50.67 -53.09 58.11
N GLY A 145 50.58 -53.52 56.86
CA GLY A 145 50.44 -54.93 56.46
C GLY A 145 49.06 -55.54 56.75
N VAL A 146 48.13 -54.77 57.33
CA VAL A 146 46.77 -55.20 57.66
C VAL A 146 45.83 -54.86 56.49
N HIS A 147 44.98 -55.81 56.10
CA HIS A 147 43.93 -55.58 55.10
C HIS A 147 42.64 -55.11 55.75
N VAL A 148 42.21 -53.91 55.38
CA VAL A 148 40.93 -53.35 55.82
C VAL A 148 39.83 -53.76 54.83
N GLY A 149 38.71 -54.24 55.36
CA GLY A 149 37.52 -54.56 54.58
C GLY A 149 36.95 -53.33 53.88
N GLU A 150 36.38 -53.54 52.70
CA GLU A 150 35.87 -52.47 51.83
C GLU A 150 34.81 -51.59 52.51
N ASP A 151 33.87 -52.22 53.19
CA ASP A 151 32.77 -51.53 53.88
C ASP A 151 33.27 -50.64 55.02
N ALA A 152 34.27 -51.11 55.77
CA ALA A 152 34.85 -50.36 56.89
C ALA A 152 35.64 -49.13 56.41
N ALA A 153 36.38 -49.26 55.30
CA ALA A 153 37.10 -48.14 54.70
C ALA A 153 36.14 -47.11 54.08
N ALA A 154 35.10 -47.58 53.36
CA ALA A 154 34.08 -46.71 52.79
C ALA A 154 33.28 -45.96 53.87
N GLU A 155 32.96 -46.60 55.00
CA GLU A 155 32.31 -45.93 56.13
C GLU A 155 33.21 -44.89 56.82
N ALA A 156 34.50 -45.18 56.98
CA ALA A 156 35.46 -44.23 57.55
C ALA A 156 35.63 -42.98 56.66
N VAL A 157 35.77 -43.16 55.34
CA VAL A 157 35.85 -42.06 54.38
C VAL A 157 34.57 -41.22 54.39
N ARG A 158 33.39 -41.86 54.43
CA ARG A 158 32.10 -41.16 54.53
C ARG A 158 31.97 -40.34 55.82
N LYS A 159 32.38 -40.88 56.97
CA LYS A 159 32.37 -40.15 58.26
C LYS A 159 33.25 -38.89 58.20
N VAL A 160 34.44 -38.97 57.61
CA VAL A 160 35.34 -37.82 57.50
C VAL A 160 34.80 -36.78 56.50
N SER A 161 34.29 -37.22 55.35
CA SER A 161 33.77 -36.31 54.31
C SER A 161 32.39 -35.71 54.62
N ALA A 162 31.67 -36.21 55.63
CA ALA A 162 30.44 -35.60 56.14
C ALA A 162 30.67 -34.53 57.22
N HIS A 163 31.88 -34.40 57.76
CA HIS A 163 32.23 -33.49 58.86
C HIS A 163 33.23 -32.38 58.47
N GLY A 164 33.66 -32.33 57.20
CA GLY A 164 34.44 -31.21 56.62
C GLY A 164 33.56 -30.36 55.72
#